data_AF-A0AAV8Y9V8-F1
#
_entry.id   AF-A0AAV8Y9V8-F1
#
_cell.length_a   1.000
_cell.length_b   1.000
_cell.length_c   1.000
_cell.angle_alpha   90.00
_cell.angle_beta   90.00
_cell.angle_gamma   90.00
#
_symmetry.space_group_name_H-M   'P 1'
#
loop_
_entity.id
_entity.type
_entity.pdbx_description
1 polymer ?
#
loop_
_entity_poly.entity_id
_entity_poly.type
_entity_poly.pdbx_seq_one_letter_code
_entity_poly.pdbx_strand_id
1 'polypeptide(L)'
;MSLAPVRSEKFREWKEKVDVSDVEGDDTVSYNPKDTFIKKMWPDCLSGEELITIPHPMILGVVNAVTRQKPGALTLVNKAFKSIYSNPESIFLTAKASEILFEGVVIHCGVKDFAGKAICSQFKAEPSLKQINEDDVAFALLAPVSII
;
A
#
# COMPACT_ATOMS: atom_id res chain seq x y z
N MET A 1 -22.12 10.87 3.58
CA MET A 1 -21.17 10.17 4.46
C MET A 1 -20.57 11.21 5.39
N SER A 2 -20.81 11.13 6.70
CA SER A 2 -20.21 12.04 7.68
C SER A 2 -18.88 11.46 8.13
N LEU A 3 -17.80 12.22 8.05
CA LEU A 3 -16.51 11.81 8.61
C LEU A 3 -16.58 11.99 10.12
N ALA A 4 -16.25 10.93 10.87
CA ALA A 4 -16.06 10.99 12.31
C ALA A 4 -14.57 10.83 12.62
N PRO A 5 -14.00 11.61 13.55
CA PRO A 5 -12.61 11.43 13.96
C PRO A 5 -12.45 10.05 14.63
N VAL A 6 -11.51 9.26 14.12
CA VAL A 6 -11.09 8.01 14.77
C VAL A 6 -10.11 8.36 15.90
N ARG A 7 -10.16 7.60 17.00
CA ARG A 7 -9.22 7.76 18.13
C ARG A 7 -7.79 7.37 17.69
N SER A 8 -6.77 7.84 18.41
CA SER A 8 -5.38 7.67 18.00
C SER A 8 -4.80 6.28 18.29
N GLU A 9 -4.10 5.75 17.29
CA GLU A 9 -3.11 4.68 17.47
C GLU A 9 -1.75 5.30 17.74
N LYS A 10 -0.93 4.66 18.58
CA LYS A 10 0.40 5.16 18.95
C LYS A 10 1.49 4.15 18.59
N PHE A 11 2.49 4.62 17.88
CA PHE A 11 3.68 3.87 17.52
C PHE A 11 4.92 4.56 18.09
N ARG A 12 5.88 3.78 18.56
CA ARG A 12 7.25 4.24 18.80
C ARG A 12 8.04 3.98 17.53
N GLU A 13 8.54 5.03 16.92
CA GLU A 13 9.45 4.96 15.78
C GLU A 13 10.90 4.79 16.27
N TRP A 14 11.64 3.89 15.64
CA TRP A 14 13.09 3.73 15.77
C TRP A 14 13.73 3.99 14.41
N LYS A 15 14.67 4.94 14.36
CA LYS A 15 15.39 5.31 13.13
C LYS A 15 16.83 4.83 13.18
N GLU A 16 17.27 4.14 12.15
CA GLU A 16 18.63 3.62 12.00
C GLU A 16 19.23 4.12 10.68
N LYS A 17 20.55 4.33 10.67
CA LYS A 17 21.32 4.57 9.45
C LYS A 17 22.04 3.26 9.11
N VAL A 18 21.71 2.65 7.98
CA VAL A 18 22.37 1.42 7.50
C VAL A 18 23.18 1.72 6.23
N ASP A 19 24.10 0.82 5.88
CA ASP A 19 24.98 0.94 4.70
C ASP A 19 25.72 2.29 4.64
N VAL A 20 26.29 2.69 5.77
CA VAL A 20 27.00 3.97 5.89
C VAL A 20 28.33 3.88 5.14
N SER A 21 28.53 4.74 4.15
CA SER A 21 29.77 4.83 3.36
C SER A 21 30.24 6.27 3.22
N ASP A 22 31.54 6.49 3.41
CA ASP A 22 32.18 7.77 3.12
C ASP A 22 32.39 7.92 1.60
N VAL A 23 32.12 9.10 1.06
CA VAL A 23 32.30 9.42 -0.37
C VAL A 23 33.52 10.32 -0.50
N GLU A 24 34.69 9.70 -0.66
CA GLU A 24 35.95 10.41 -0.83
C GLU A 24 35.92 11.30 -2.08
N GLY A 25 36.08 12.61 -1.88
CA GLY A 25 36.06 13.63 -2.94
C GLY A 25 35.03 14.74 -2.70
N ASP A 26 33.91 14.42 -2.04
CA ASP A 26 32.80 15.35 -1.81
C ASP A 26 32.62 15.74 -0.33
N ASP A 27 33.43 15.21 0.60
CA ASP A 27 33.28 15.41 2.06
C ASP A 27 31.85 15.12 2.53
N THR A 28 31.27 14.02 2.02
CA THR A 28 29.91 13.58 2.31
C THR A 28 29.85 12.13 2.74
N VAL A 29 28.84 11.82 3.57
CA VAL A 29 28.53 10.47 4.03
C VAL A 29 27.20 10.04 3.44
N SER A 30 27.17 8.91 2.74
CA SER A 30 25.97 8.25 2.25
C SER A 30 25.47 7.20 3.24
N TYR A 31 24.15 7.07 3.38
CA TYR A 31 23.52 6.02 4.19
C TYR A 31 22.08 5.79 3.73
N ASN A 32 21.55 4.59 4.01
CA ASN A 32 20.16 4.24 3.82
C ASN A 32 19.40 4.44 5.16
N PRO A 33 18.33 5.24 5.20
CA PRO A 33 17.49 5.36 6.40
C PRO A 33 16.60 4.13 6.56
N LYS A 34 16.57 3.56 7.77
CA LYS A 34 15.67 2.46 8.12
C LYS A 34 14.79 2.88 9.29
N ASP A 35 13.49 2.93 9.05
CA ASP A 35 12.48 3.28 10.05
C ASP A 35 11.72 2.03 10.52
N THR A 36 11.66 1.82 11.84
CA THR A 36 10.96 0.70 12.47
C THR A 36 9.83 1.22 13.35
N PHE A 37 8.60 0.78 13.08
CA PHE A 37 7.42 1.18 13.85
C PHE A 37 7.02 0.07 14.84
N ILE A 38 7.15 0.36 16.13
CA ILE A 38 6.77 -0.56 17.21
C ILE A 38 5.49 -0.04 17.85
N LYS A 39 4.40 -0.79 17.70
CA LYS A 39 3.12 -0.44 18.31
C LYS A 39 3.24 -0.34 19.83
N LYS A 40 2.65 0.71 20.40
CA LYS A 40 2.60 0.91 21.86
C LYS A 40 1.16 0.96 22.34
N MET A 41 0.84 0.09 23.28
CA MET A 41 -0.47 0.04 23.92
C MET A 41 -0.43 0.92 25.18
N TRP A 42 -0.93 2.15 25.07
CA TRP A 42 -1.14 3.05 26.19
C TRP A 42 -2.61 3.02 26.59
N PRO A 43 -2.99 3.51 27.80
CA PRO A 43 -4.39 3.80 28.10
C PRO A 43 -4.99 4.65 26.97
N ASP A 44 -6.19 4.27 26.52
CA ASP A 44 -6.95 4.87 25.39
C ASP A 44 -6.43 4.63 23.96
N CYS A 45 -5.38 3.83 23.74
CA CYS A 45 -4.96 3.49 22.37
C CYS A 45 -5.88 2.46 21.71
N LEU A 46 -6.15 2.69 20.42
CA LEU A 46 -6.81 1.70 19.58
C LEU A 46 -5.90 0.53 19.23
N SER A 47 -6.54 -0.60 18.93
CA SER A 47 -5.90 -1.88 18.67
C SER A 47 -5.52 -2.07 17.20
N GLY A 48 -5.79 -1.14 16.30
CA GLY A 48 -5.55 -1.29 14.86
C GLY A 48 -6.50 -2.28 14.17
N GLU A 49 -7.32 -3.03 14.92
CA GLU A 49 -8.34 -3.94 14.41
C GLU A 49 -9.64 -3.22 14.05
N GLU A 50 -9.71 -1.92 14.32
CA GLU A 50 -10.87 -1.11 14.03
C GLU A 50 -11.02 -0.96 12.51
N LEU A 51 -12.24 -1.18 12.02
CA LEU A 51 -12.57 -0.99 10.62
C LEU A 51 -12.65 0.51 10.32
N ILE A 52 -11.87 0.96 9.35
CA ILE A 52 -11.86 2.33 8.87
C ILE A 52 -12.23 2.36 7.40
N THR A 53 -13.12 3.29 7.04
CA THR A 53 -13.49 3.55 5.66
C THR A 53 -12.73 4.76 5.12
N ILE A 54 -11.86 4.55 4.14
CA ILE A 54 -11.08 5.61 3.47
C ILE A 54 -11.26 5.54 1.95
N PRO A 55 -11.03 6.63 1.20
CA PRO A 55 -10.91 6.54 -0.25
C PRO A 55 -9.81 5.52 -0.63
N HIS A 56 -10.11 4.60 -1.54
CA HIS A 56 -9.23 3.47 -1.86
C HIS A 56 -7.88 3.95 -2.43
N PRO A 57 -6.74 3.81 -1.71
CA PRO A 57 -5.48 4.43 -2.11
C PRO A 57 -4.95 3.95 -3.46
N MET A 58 -4.94 2.61 -3.69
CA MET A 58 -4.47 2.06 -4.96
C MET A 58 -5.30 2.46 -6.17
N ILE A 59 -6.64 2.41 -6.06
CA ILE A 59 -7.53 2.84 -7.16
C ILE A 59 -7.25 4.31 -7.48
N LEU A 60 -7.20 5.18 -6.47
CA LEU A 60 -6.96 6.61 -6.68
C LEU A 60 -5.57 6.89 -7.28
N GLY A 61 -4.53 6.23 -6.76
CA GLY A 61 -3.16 6.39 -7.24
C GLY A 61 -3.02 5.99 -8.71
N VAL A 62 -3.50 4.79 -9.06
CA VAL A 62 -3.44 4.27 -10.43
C VAL A 62 -4.33 5.09 -11.38
N VAL A 63 -5.56 5.43 -11.00
CA VAL A 63 -6.43 6.25 -11.85
C VAL A 63 -5.79 7.60 -12.13
N ASN A 64 -5.22 8.26 -11.12
CA ASN A 64 -4.54 9.54 -11.31
C ASN A 64 -3.31 9.40 -12.23
N ALA A 65 -2.49 8.36 -12.04
CA ALA A 65 -1.33 8.09 -12.89
C ALA A 65 -1.75 7.81 -14.35
N VAL A 66 -2.74 6.94 -14.56
CA VAL A 66 -3.24 6.56 -15.89
C VAL A 66 -3.92 7.73 -16.59
N THR A 67 -4.70 8.54 -15.87
CA THR A 67 -5.32 9.74 -16.45
C THR A 67 -4.27 10.70 -17.02
N ARG A 68 -3.11 10.82 -16.36
CA ARG A 68 -2.01 11.68 -16.81
C ARG A 68 -1.18 11.06 -17.92
N GLN A 69 -0.86 9.78 -17.82
CA GLN A 69 0.13 9.14 -18.70
C GLN A 69 -0.50 8.44 -19.91
N LYS A 70 -1.66 7.80 -19.72
CA LYS A 70 -2.33 6.96 -20.72
C LYS A 70 -3.87 7.03 -20.57
N PRO A 71 -4.51 8.19 -20.79
CA PRO A 71 -5.94 8.36 -20.53
C PRO A 71 -6.83 7.39 -21.33
N GLY A 72 -6.40 6.95 -22.52
CA GLY A 72 -7.10 5.92 -23.30
C GLY A 72 -7.19 4.54 -22.64
N ALA A 73 -6.39 4.27 -21.61
CA ALA A 73 -6.40 3.00 -20.88
C ALA A 73 -7.39 2.99 -19.69
N LEU A 74 -8.08 4.10 -19.39
CA LEU A 74 -8.98 4.20 -18.23
C LEU A 74 -10.12 3.17 -18.26
N THR A 75 -10.65 2.85 -19.44
CA THR A 75 -11.71 1.83 -19.58
C THR A 75 -11.22 0.42 -19.23
N LEU A 76 -9.98 0.09 -19.62
CA LEU A 76 -9.33 -1.16 -19.25
C LEU A 76 -9.08 -1.24 -17.75
N VAL A 77 -8.55 -0.16 -17.16
CA VAL A 77 -8.27 -0.08 -15.72
C VAL A 77 -9.55 -0.20 -14.88
N ASN A 78 -10.64 0.45 -15.29
CA ASN A 78 -11.93 0.32 -14.63
C ASN A 78 -12.45 -1.13 -14.66
N LYS A 79 -12.31 -1.83 -15.79
CA LYS A 79 -12.66 -3.25 -15.90
C LYS A 79 -11.77 -4.12 -15.01
N ALA A 80 -10.47 -3.81 -14.95
CA ALA A 80 -9.52 -4.53 -14.10
C ALA A 80 -9.87 -4.39 -12.61
N PHE A 81 -10.21 -3.18 -12.13
CA PHE A 81 -10.60 -2.97 -10.73
C PHE A 81 -11.88 -3.71 -10.34
N LYS A 82 -12.86 -3.78 -11.24
CA LYS A 82 -14.05 -4.62 -11.02
C LYS A 82 -13.72 -6.11 -10.92
N SER A 83 -12.60 -6.56 -11.48
CA SER A 83 -12.18 -7.95 -11.38
C SER A 83 -11.38 -8.21 -10.10
N ILE A 84 -10.29 -7.47 -9.90
CA ILE A 84 -9.31 -7.75 -8.82
C ILE A 84 -9.83 -7.39 -7.41
N TYR A 85 -10.90 -6.59 -7.32
CA TYR A 85 -11.58 -6.25 -6.07
C TYR A 85 -13.02 -6.79 -6.01
N SER A 86 -13.33 -7.83 -6.78
CA SER A 86 -14.64 -8.52 -6.74
C SER A 86 -15.85 -7.60 -6.93
N ASN A 87 -15.75 -6.69 -7.91
CA ASN A 87 -16.76 -5.72 -8.30
C ASN A 87 -17.23 -4.84 -7.12
N PRO A 88 -16.35 -3.96 -6.60
CA PRO A 88 -16.63 -3.18 -5.40
C PRO A 88 -17.80 -2.22 -5.66
N GLU A 89 -18.68 -2.07 -4.66
CA GLU A 89 -19.85 -1.20 -4.74
C GLU A 89 -19.50 0.29 -4.66
N SER A 90 -18.31 0.62 -4.14
CA SER A 90 -17.87 2.00 -3.99
C SER A 90 -16.36 2.16 -4.19
N ILE A 91 -15.90 3.40 -4.36
CA ILE A 91 -14.47 3.77 -4.39
C ILE A 91 -13.84 3.81 -2.99
N PHE A 92 -14.61 3.55 -1.94
CA PHE A 92 -14.11 3.53 -0.58
C PHE A 92 -13.71 2.11 -0.20
N LEU A 93 -12.54 2.01 0.41
CA LEU A 93 -12.05 0.81 1.05
C LEU A 93 -12.48 0.83 2.51
N THR A 94 -13.05 -0.28 2.99
CA THR A 94 -13.25 -0.54 4.42
C THR A 94 -12.41 -1.75 4.80
N ALA A 95 -11.41 -1.52 5.63
CA ALA A 95 -10.45 -2.53 6.08
C ALA A 95 -9.97 -2.20 7.48
N LYS A 96 -9.24 -3.11 8.13
CA LYS A 96 -8.60 -2.81 9.42
C LYS A 96 -7.56 -1.73 9.24
N ALA A 97 -7.38 -0.89 10.26
CA ALA A 97 -6.33 0.10 10.25
C ALA A 97 -4.94 -0.53 10.10
N SER A 98 -4.71 -1.69 10.75
CA SER A 98 -3.47 -2.45 10.63
C SER A 98 -3.20 -2.95 9.21
N GLU A 99 -4.24 -3.39 8.49
CA GLU A 99 -4.14 -3.81 7.08
C GLU A 99 -3.76 -2.66 6.17
N ILE A 100 -4.41 -1.50 6.32
CA ILE A 100 -4.15 -0.30 5.52
C ILE A 100 -2.72 0.20 5.75
N LEU A 101 -2.27 0.22 7.00
CA LEU A 101 -0.98 0.80 7.37
C LEU A 101 0.19 -0.16 7.15
N PHE A 102 0.09 -1.42 7.60
CA PHE A 102 1.26 -2.31 7.72
C PHE A 102 1.09 -3.72 7.14
N GLU A 103 -0.04 -4.40 7.37
CA GLU A 103 -0.16 -5.83 7.04
C GLU A 103 -0.38 -6.07 5.54
N GLY A 104 -1.12 -5.16 4.90
CA GLY A 104 -1.44 -5.16 3.49
C GLY A 104 -2.92 -5.44 3.21
N VAL A 105 -3.48 -4.65 2.30
CA VAL A 105 -4.80 -4.86 1.70
C VAL A 105 -4.62 -5.67 0.42
N VAL A 106 -5.30 -6.81 0.33
CA VAL A 106 -5.12 -7.80 -0.74
C VAL A 106 -5.69 -7.30 -2.08
N ILE A 107 -4.96 -7.59 -3.15
CA ILE A 107 -5.35 -7.42 -4.54
C ILE A 107 -5.43 -8.82 -5.15
N HIS A 108 -6.64 -9.26 -5.52
CA HIS A 108 -6.84 -10.60 -6.06
C HIS A 108 -6.38 -10.68 -7.51
N CYS A 109 -5.25 -11.34 -7.72
CA CYS A 109 -4.60 -11.42 -9.01
C CYS A 109 -4.73 -12.81 -9.67
N GLY A 110 -5.39 -13.77 -8.99
CA GLY A 110 -5.87 -15.04 -9.55
C GLY A 110 -7.07 -14.93 -10.52
N VAL A 111 -7.37 -13.74 -11.04
CA VAL A 111 -8.51 -13.49 -11.94
C VAL A 111 -8.22 -13.93 -13.38
N LYS A 112 -9.27 -14.33 -14.11
CA LYS A 112 -9.14 -14.94 -15.44
C LYS A 112 -9.27 -13.97 -16.61
N ASP A 113 -9.93 -12.83 -16.40
CA ASP A 113 -10.17 -11.87 -17.48
C ASP A 113 -8.89 -11.12 -17.86
N PHE A 114 -8.85 -10.66 -19.11
CA PHE A 114 -7.69 -9.97 -19.67
C PHE A 114 -7.32 -8.69 -18.89
N ALA A 115 -8.29 -7.91 -18.45
CA ALA A 115 -8.03 -6.63 -17.81
C ALA A 115 -7.38 -6.82 -16.44
N GLY A 116 -7.92 -7.74 -15.64
CA GLY A 116 -7.34 -8.14 -14.36
C GLY A 116 -5.92 -8.69 -14.51
N LYS A 117 -5.70 -9.62 -15.45
CA LYS A 117 -4.34 -10.16 -15.72
C LYS A 117 -3.35 -9.09 -16.15
N ALA A 118 -3.77 -8.16 -17.01
CA ALA A 118 -2.90 -7.11 -17.52
C ALA A 118 -2.42 -6.15 -16.43
N ILE A 119 -3.27 -5.79 -15.46
CA ILE A 119 -2.84 -4.92 -14.36
C ILE A 119 -2.03 -5.69 -13.32
N CYS A 120 -2.39 -6.95 -13.06
CA CYS A 120 -1.68 -7.80 -12.10
C CYS A 120 -0.24 -8.12 -12.54
N SER A 121 0.06 -8.17 -13.83
CA SER A 121 1.44 -8.30 -14.29
C SER A 121 2.31 -7.10 -13.89
N GLN A 122 1.73 -5.90 -13.87
CA GLN A 122 2.42 -4.69 -13.39
C GLN A 122 2.58 -4.71 -11.88
N PHE A 123 1.54 -5.09 -11.14
CA PHE A 123 1.61 -5.16 -9.68
C PHE A 123 2.60 -6.22 -9.19
N LYS A 124 2.68 -7.38 -9.85
CA LYS A 124 3.66 -8.41 -9.48
C LYS A 124 5.11 -8.00 -9.79
N ALA A 125 5.32 -7.07 -10.71
CA ALA A 125 6.64 -6.52 -11.04
C ALA A 125 7.06 -5.36 -10.10
N GLU A 126 6.15 -4.86 -9.26
CA GLU A 126 6.40 -3.74 -8.37
C GLU A 126 6.98 -4.24 -7.03
N PRO A 127 8.26 -3.96 -6.73
CA PRO A 127 8.92 -4.46 -5.52
C PRO A 127 8.34 -3.90 -4.22
N SER A 128 7.65 -2.75 -4.28
CA SER A 128 6.98 -2.18 -3.11
C SER A 128 5.68 -2.88 -2.72
N LEU A 129 5.13 -3.77 -3.57
CA LEU A 129 3.97 -4.57 -3.25
C LEU A 129 4.38 -5.91 -2.63
N LYS A 130 3.68 -6.30 -1.56
CA LYS A 130 3.94 -7.55 -0.85
C LYS A 130 3.33 -8.71 -1.63
N GLN A 131 4.14 -9.67 -2.03
CA GLN A 131 3.67 -10.95 -2.58
C GLN A 131 3.05 -11.77 -1.44
N ILE A 132 1.77 -12.12 -1.55
CA ILE A 132 1.06 -12.93 -0.53
C ILE A 132 1.17 -14.42 -0.89
N ASN A 133 0.95 -14.73 -2.16
CA ASN A 133 1.12 -16.06 -2.74
C ASN A 133 1.43 -15.92 -4.25
N GLU A 134 1.43 -17.01 -5.00
CA GLU A 134 1.71 -16.98 -6.45
C GLU A 134 0.73 -16.09 -7.24
N ASP A 135 -0.50 -16.00 -6.75
CA ASP A 135 -1.59 -15.34 -7.42
C ASP A 135 -1.79 -13.91 -6.94
N ASP A 136 -1.72 -13.65 -5.64
CA ASP A 136 -2.17 -12.42 -4.99
C ASP A 136 -1.02 -11.58 -4.41
N VAL A 137 -1.22 -10.26 -4.48
CA VAL A 137 -0.33 -9.25 -3.90
C VAL A 137 -1.10 -8.38 -2.91
N ALA A 138 -0.41 -7.64 -2.05
CA ALA A 138 -1.02 -6.69 -1.14
C ALA A 138 -0.26 -5.38 -1.10
N PHE A 139 -1.00 -4.29 -0.89
CA PHE A 139 -0.44 -2.96 -0.68
C PHE A 139 -0.68 -2.52 0.76
N ALA A 140 0.29 -1.84 1.37
CA ALA A 140 0.09 -1.11 2.62
C ALA A 140 0.85 0.22 2.53
N LEU A 141 0.39 1.23 3.26
CA LEU A 141 0.94 2.59 3.15
C LEU A 141 2.32 2.73 3.79
N LEU A 142 2.59 1.94 4.83
CA LEU A 142 3.82 1.97 5.63
C LEU A 142 4.40 0.55 5.80
N ALA A 143 4.01 -0.39 4.93
CA ALA A 143 4.57 -1.74 4.98
C ALA A 143 6.10 -1.71 4.81
N PRO A 144 6.84 -2.61 5.48
CA PRO A 144 8.26 -2.73 5.28
C PRO A 144 8.53 -3.07 3.81
N VAL A 145 9.37 -2.25 3.16
CA VAL A 145 9.96 -2.64 1.88
C VAL A 145 10.90 -3.79 2.20
N SER A 146 10.60 -5.00 1.71
CA SER A 146 11.56 -6.09 1.73
C SER A 146 12.74 -5.66 0.88
N ILE A 147 13.81 -5.17 1.52
CA ILE A 147 15.11 -4.98 0.89
C ILE A 147 15.64 -6.40 0.66
N ILE A 148 15.39 -6.93 -0.55
CA ILE A 148 16.10 -8.09 -1.08
C ILE A 148 17.42 -7.60 -1.64
#